data_AF-G5ZXX8-F1
#
_entry.id   AF-G5ZXX8-F1
#
_cell.length_a   1.000
_cell.length_b   1.000
_cell.length_c   1.000
_cell.angle_alpha   90.00
_cell.angle_beta   90.00
_cell.angle_gamma   90.00
#
_symmetry.space_group_name_H-M   'P 1'
#
loop_
_entity.id
_entity.type
_entity.pdbx_description
1 polymer ?
#
loop_
_entity_poly.entity_id
_entity_poly.type
_entity_poly.pdbx_seq_one_letter_code
_entity_poly.pdbx_strand_id
1 'polypeptide(L)'
;MAQNKQSAQTRQSATRPDQMPNPEGQTEARLLVTCCAQGLMNLRTTEDINEVMRRHFGTALPDAANSFTCSGDRRAVWLGPDETLLICSDAEAKELHRILSTQLAGRHFALTVISDALSVYSLQGPCLRDVLAKGCALDLHKTVFTPGMSAQGLLDRAAVTLICEAEDEIHLICRRSFADYVETWLKDAAIEFGYEVR
;
A
#
# COMPACT_ATOMS: atom_id res chain seq x y z
N MET A 1 4.48 29.80 -34.07
CA MET A 1 5.15 28.57 -33.61
C MET A 1 5.35 28.70 -32.10
N ALA A 2 4.42 28.17 -31.30
CA ALA A 2 4.56 28.17 -29.85
C ALA A 2 5.32 26.90 -29.44
N GLN A 3 6.52 27.07 -28.89
CA GLN A 3 7.30 25.98 -28.32
C GLN A 3 6.65 25.52 -27.02
N ASN A 4 6.20 24.27 -27.02
CA ASN A 4 5.65 23.60 -25.85
C ASN A 4 6.79 23.33 -24.86
N LYS A 5 6.86 24.11 -23.77
CA LYS A 5 7.82 23.87 -22.69
C LYS A 5 7.35 22.67 -21.89
N GLN A 6 7.93 21.49 -22.14
CA GLN A 6 7.85 20.37 -21.19
C GLN A 6 8.43 20.85 -19.85
N SER A 7 7.59 20.86 -18.81
CA SER A 7 8.04 21.14 -17.46
C SER A 7 8.94 20.00 -16.99
N ALA A 8 9.94 20.30 -16.16
CA ALA A 8 10.86 19.33 -15.58
C ALA A 8 10.18 18.29 -14.63
N GLN A 9 8.85 18.31 -14.54
CA GLN A 9 8.00 17.37 -13.80
C GLN A 9 7.26 16.38 -14.73
N THR A 10 7.53 16.41 -16.03
CA THR A 10 6.91 15.46 -16.97
C THR A 10 7.51 14.07 -16.74
N ARG A 11 6.70 13.15 -16.17
CA ARG A 11 7.04 11.74 -15.91
C ARG A 11 7.65 11.11 -17.17
N GLN A 12 8.90 10.65 -17.10
CA GLN A 12 9.61 10.04 -18.24
C GLN A 12 9.23 8.56 -18.47
N SER A 13 8.51 7.93 -17.55
CA SER A 13 7.97 6.58 -17.72
C SER A 13 6.68 6.60 -18.55
N ALA A 14 6.85 6.43 -19.86
CA ALA A 14 5.88 5.93 -20.85
C ALA A 14 4.42 6.43 -20.74
N THR A 15 4.13 7.53 -21.45
CA THR A 15 3.09 7.75 -22.50
C THR A 15 1.80 6.90 -22.59
N ARG A 16 1.37 6.16 -21.57
CA ARG A 16 0.06 5.49 -21.57
C ARG A 16 -1.00 6.39 -20.93
N PRO A 17 -2.23 6.41 -21.46
CA PRO A 17 -3.32 7.19 -20.87
C PRO A 17 -3.63 6.67 -19.46
N ASP A 18 -4.21 7.52 -18.62
CA ASP A 18 -4.65 7.13 -17.27
C ASP A 18 -5.89 6.24 -17.27
N GLN A 19 -6.55 6.10 -18.42
CA GLN A 19 -7.69 5.21 -18.60
C GLN A 19 -7.53 4.40 -19.88
N MET A 20 -7.85 3.11 -19.80
CA MET A 20 -8.01 2.21 -20.93
C MET A 20 -9.31 1.43 -20.74
N PRO A 21 -10.27 1.44 -21.69
CA PRO A 21 -11.45 0.61 -21.60
C PRO A 21 -11.07 -0.87 -21.70
N ASN A 22 -11.89 -1.74 -21.12
CA ASN A 22 -11.75 -3.18 -21.33
C ASN A 22 -11.95 -3.49 -22.82
N PRO A 23 -11.00 -4.17 -23.50
CA PRO A 23 -11.11 -4.51 -24.92
C PRO A 23 -12.35 -5.33 -25.29
N GLU A 24 -12.89 -6.12 -24.36
CA GLU A 24 -14.10 -6.93 -24.53
C GLU A 24 -15.38 -6.16 -24.18
N GLY A 25 -15.28 -4.88 -23.81
CA GLY A 25 -16.43 -4.03 -23.47
C GLY A 25 -16.99 -4.25 -22.06
N GLN A 26 -16.32 -5.03 -21.22
CA GLN A 26 -16.74 -5.31 -19.84
C GLN A 26 -16.26 -4.22 -18.87
N THR A 27 -17.08 -3.17 -18.65
CA THR A 27 -16.70 -2.01 -17.82
C THR A 27 -16.42 -2.35 -16.35
N GLU A 28 -17.06 -3.39 -15.81
CA GLU A 28 -16.89 -3.82 -14.42
C GLU A 28 -15.64 -4.69 -14.18
N ALA A 29 -15.02 -5.19 -15.25
CA ALA A 29 -13.86 -6.08 -15.18
C ALA A 29 -12.51 -5.34 -15.24
N ARG A 30 -12.49 -4.04 -14.98
CA ARG A 30 -11.29 -3.19 -15.08
C ARG A 30 -10.57 -3.05 -13.74
N LEU A 31 -9.27 -2.79 -13.82
CA LEU A 31 -8.46 -2.47 -12.65
C LEU A 31 -8.59 -0.97 -12.31
N LEU A 32 -9.03 -0.66 -11.10
CA LEU A 32 -8.94 0.69 -10.54
C LEU A 32 -7.65 0.80 -9.73
N VAL A 33 -6.84 1.81 -10.03
CA VAL A 33 -5.59 2.11 -9.31
C VAL A 33 -5.74 3.51 -8.71
N THR A 34 -5.73 3.63 -7.40
CA THR A 34 -5.81 4.94 -6.73
C THR A 34 -4.56 5.17 -5.89
N CYS A 35 -3.87 6.28 -6.10
CA CYS A 35 -2.74 6.66 -5.24
C CYS A 35 -3.26 7.36 -3.99
N CYS A 36 -3.06 6.75 -2.82
CA CYS A 36 -3.61 7.24 -1.56
C CYS A 36 -2.54 8.02 -0.78
N ALA A 37 -2.81 9.30 -0.51
CA ALA A 37 -2.02 10.06 0.47
C ALA A 37 -2.31 9.54 1.88
N GLN A 38 -1.33 8.91 2.52
CA GLN A 38 -1.47 8.28 3.83
C GLN A 38 -0.32 8.65 4.77
N GLY A 39 -0.64 8.67 6.06
CA GLY A 39 0.32 8.76 7.14
C GLY A 39 0.94 7.41 7.42
N LEU A 40 2.26 7.28 7.28
CA LEU A 40 2.98 6.02 7.46
C LEU A 40 4.05 6.17 8.54
N MET A 41 4.07 5.25 9.49
CA MET A 41 5.11 5.18 10.52
C MET A 41 5.67 3.77 10.65
N ASN A 42 6.99 3.65 10.70
CA ASN A 42 7.65 2.41 11.08
C ASN A 42 7.78 2.38 12.60
N LEU A 43 7.16 1.38 13.23
CA LEU A 43 7.30 1.08 14.63
C LEU A 43 8.20 -0.14 14.79
N ARG A 44 9.26 -0.01 15.59
CA ARG A 44 10.05 -1.14 16.06
C ARG A 44 9.99 -1.26 17.57
N THR A 45 9.66 -2.43 18.09
CA THR A 45 9.67 -2.73 19.52
C THR A 45 9.60 -4.24 19.77
N THR A 46 10.23 -4.68 20.85
CA THR A 46 10.09 -6.05 21.39
C THR A 46 9.18 -6.09 22.62
N GLU A 47 8.69 -4.94 23.08
CA GLU A 47 7.82 -4.83 24.25
C GLU A 47 6.35 -5.02 23.88
N ASP A 48 5.56 -5.54 24.83
CA ASP A 48 4.11 -5.54 24.70
C ASP A 48 3.54 -4.14 24.96
N ILE A 49 3.09 -3.51 23.86
CA ILE A 49 2.48 -2.18 23.86
C ILE A 49 1.00 -2.21 23.44
N ASN A 50 0.37 -3.38 23.46
CA ASN A 50 -0.98 -3.54 22.91
C ASN A 50 -2.04 -2.67 23.61
N GLU A 51 -1.90 -2.41 24.91
CA GLU A 51 -2.79 -1.50 25.63
C GLU A 51 -2.70 -0.06 25.09
N VAL A 52 -1.47 0.44 24.89
CA VAL A 52 -1.21 1.79 24.34
C VAL A 52 -1.76 1.87 22.91
N MET A 53 -1.50 0.84 22.10
CA MET A 53 -1.95 0.76 20.71
C MET A 53 -3.49 0.75 20.63
N ARG A 54 -4.18 -0.09 21.40
CA ARG A 54 -5.65 -0.10 21.45
C ARG A 54 -6.22 1.26 21.87
N ARG A 55 -5.63 1.91 22.87
CA ARG A 55 -6.12 3.18 23.42
C ARG A 55 -5.93 4.37 22.48
N HIS A 56 -4.80 4.46 21.80
CA HIS A 56 -4.42 5.67 21.05
C HIS A 56 -4.44 5.48 19.54
N PHE A 57 -4.08 4.30 19.05
CA PHE A 57 -4.14 3.95 17.63
C PHE A 57 -5.49 3.33 17.26
N GLY A 58 -6.15 2.62 18.18
CA GLY A 58 -7.49 2.03 18.02
C GLY A 58 -7.49 0.52 17.80
N THR A 59 -6.32 -0.08 17.57
CA THR A 59 -6.15 -1.52 17.42
C THR A 59 -4.84 -1.99 18.04
N ALA A 60 -4.71 -3.29 18.31
CA ALA A 60 -3.48 -3.90 18.81
C ALA A 60 -2.44 -4.10 17.69
N LEU A 61 -1.21 -4.49 18.04
CA LEU A 61 -0.27 -5.00 17.04
C LEU A 61 -0.75 -6.37 16.53
N PRO A 62 -0.44 -6.73 15.27
CA PRO A 62 -0.70 -8.07 14.76
C PRO A 62 0.07 -9.13 15.58
N ASP A 63 -0.61 -10.23 15.91
CA ASP A 63 -0.06 -11.35 16.70
C ASP A 63 0.43 -12.52 15.84
N ALA A 64 0.09 -12.51 14.55
CA ALA A 64 0.52 -13.49 13.56
C ALA A 64 1.38 -12.83 12.47
N ALA A 65 2.41 -13.55 12.02
CA ALA A 65 3.18 -13.12 10.86
C ALA A 65 2.28 -12.99 9.62
N ASN A 66 2.62 -12.05 8.73
CA ASN A 66 1.90 -11.84 7.47
C ASN A 66 0.41 -11.50 7.67
N SER A 67 0.11 -10.75 8.73
CA SER A 67 -1.24 -10.26 9.04
C SER A 67 -1.24 -8.76 9.32
N PHE A 68 -2.43 -8.18 9.38
CA PHE A 68 -2.60 -6.83 9.89
C PHE A 68 -3.85 -6.74 10.76
N THR A 69 -3.86 -5.75 11.65
CA THR A 69 -5.05 -5.36 12.42
C THR A 69 -5.52 -4.00 11.94
N CYS A 70 -6.81 -3.72 12.07
CA CYS A 70 -7.38 -2.44 11.63
C CYS A 70 -8.36 -1.84 12.64
N SER A 71 -8.60 -0.53 12.50
CA SER A 71 -9.64 0.22 13.19
C SER A 71 -10.00 1.43 12.34
N GLY A 72 -11.16 1.38 11.65
CA GLY A 72 -11.50 2.38 10.64
C GLY A 72 -10.42 2.44 9.56
N ASP A 73 -9.89 3.64 9.30
CA ASP A 73 -8.86 3.83 8.27
C ASP A 73 -7.43 3.50 8.72
N ARG A 74 -7.25 3.08 9.97
CA ARG A 74 -5.93 2.79 10.53
C ARG A 74 -5.60 1.32 10.41
N ARG A 75 -4.38 1.00 9.99
CA ARG A 75 -3.87 -0.37 9.90
C ARG A 75 -2.54 -0.49 10.65
N ALA A 76 -2.34 -1.58 11.38
CA ALA A 76 -1.03 -1.98 11.89
C ALA A 76 -0.63 -3.28 11.18
N VAL A 77 0.37 -3.19 10.30
CA VAL A 77 0.74 -4.22 9.34
C VAL A 77 2.04 -4.88 9.77
N TRP A 78 2.03 -6.21 9.91
CA TRP A 78 3.22 -6.98 10.26
C TRP A 78 4.29 -6.86 9.16
N LEU A 79 5.50 -6.47 9.53
CA LEU A 79 6.69 -6.53 8.67
C LEU A 79 7.76 -7.49 9.23
N GLY A 80 7.73 -7.77 10.52
CA GLY A 80 8.66 -8.67 11.18
C GLY A 80 8.35 -8.83 12.68
N PRO A 81 9.06 -9.73 13.38
CA PRO A 81 8.84 -10.03 14.80
C PRO A 81 8.81 -8.83 15.73
N ASP A 82 9.57 -7.79 15.40
CA ASP A 82 9.70 -6.55 16.16
C ASP A 82 9.40 -5.32 15.30
N GLU A 83 8.79 -5.49 14.13
CA GLU A 83 8.61 -4.42 13.13
C GLU A 83 7.17 -4.38 12.60
N THR A 84 6.52 -3.22 12.73
CA THR A 84 5.15 -2.99 12.26
C THR A 84 5.09 -1.68 11.48
N LEU A 85 4.40 -1.70 10.33
CA LEU A 85 4.03 -0.48 9.61
C LEU A 85 2.66 0.00 10.10
N LEU A 86 2.62 1.19 10.68
CA LEU A 86 1.39 1.87 11.06
C LEU A 86 0.94 2.76 9.91
N ILE A 87 -0.31 2.60 9.50
CA ILE A 87 -0.97 3.34 8.44
C ILE A 87 -2.14 4.11 9.04
N CYS A 88 -2.27 5.37 8.68
CA CYS A 88 -3.37 6.25 9.08
C CYS A 88 -3.63 7.31 8.00
N SER A 89 -4.58 8.21 8.23
CA SER A 89 -4.71 9.38 7.38
C SER A 89 -3.50 10.31 7.52
N ASP A 90 -3.11 10.99 6.44
CA ASP A 90 -1.97 11.93 6.46
C ASP A 90 -2.15 13.04 7.50
N ALA A 91 -3.39 13.53 7.66
CA ALA A 91 -3.75 14.56 8.64
C ALA A 91 -3.52 14.13 10.10
N GLU A 92 -3.65 12.84 10.41
CA GLU A 92 -3.49 12.30 11.77
C GLU A 92 -2.04 11.91 12.10
N ALA A 93 -1.19 11.71 11.09
CA ALA A 93 0.13 11.09 11.24
C ALA A 93 0.99 11.77 12.32
N LYS A 94 1.07 13.11 12.27
CA LYS A 94 1.88 13.91 13.20
C LYS A 94 1.38 13.80 14.65
N GLU A 95 0.07 13.82 14.83
CA GLU A 95 -0.52 13.77 16.17
C GLU A 95 -0.43 12.35 16.77
N LEU A 96 -0.68 11.32 15.97
CA LEU A 96 -0.48 9.93 16.39
C LEU A 96 0.98 9.65 16.75
N HIS A 97 1.93 10.14 15.94
CA HIS A 97 3.36 10.04 16.25
C HIS A 97 3.68 10.65 17.62
N ARG A 98 3.19 11.87 17.87
CA ARG A 98 3.39 12.58 19.14
C ARG A 98 2.80 11.83 20.32
N ILE A 99 1.56 11.36 20.21
CA ILE A 99 0.86 10.63 21.27
C ILE A 99 1.60 9.32 21.58
N LEU A 100 1.86 8.49 20.57
CA LEU A 100 2.52 7.20 20.77
C LEU A 100 3.94 7.38 21.33
N SER A 101 4.71 8.33 20.82
CA SER A 101 6.05 8.63 21.35
C SER A 101 6.01 9.06 22.82
N THR A 102 4.98 9.81 23.22
CA THR A 102 4.82 10.25 24.62
C THR A 102 4.43 9.07 25.53
N GLN A 103 3.49 8.23 25.09
CA GLN A 103 3.00 7.11 25.89
C GLN A 103 4.02 5.97 26.02
N LEU A 104 4.90 5.83 25.04
CA LEU A 104 5.99 4.85 25.04
C LEU A 104 7.29 5.40 25.62
N ALA A 105 7.31 6.64 26.13
CA ALA A 105 8.50 7.24 26.71
C ALA A 105 9.09 6.36 27.84
N GLY A 106 10.39 6.10 27.79
CA GLY A 106 11.09 5.23 28.74
C GLY A 106 11.06 3.73 28.40
N ARG A 107 10.33 3.33 27.35
CA ARG A 107 10.33 1.96 26.81
C ARG A 107 11.35 1.82 25.66
N HIS A 108 11.69 0.59 25.33
CA HIS A 108 12.52 0.25 24.17
C HIS A 108 11.67 0.21 22.89
N PHE A 109 11.69 1.31 22.14
CA PHE A 109 11.02 1.40 20.85
C PHE A 109 11.72 2.39 19.90
N ALA A 110 11.41 2.28 18.61
CA ALA A 110 11.66 3.33 17.62
C ALA A 110 10.36 3.59 16.84
N LEU A 111 9.97 4.85 16.70
CA LEU A 111 8.81 5.25 15.90
C LEU A 111 9.21 6.35 14.92
N THR A 112 9.24 6.02 13.63
CA THR A 112 9.71 6.92 12.57
C THR A 112 8.62 7.18 11.55
N VAL A 113 8.30 8.45 11.31
CA VAL A 113 7.41 8.85 10.21
C VAL A 113 8.13 8.63 8.89
N ILE A 114 7.52 7.85 8.00
CA ILE A 114 8.07 7.46 6.69
C ILE A 114 7.06 7.69 5.56
N SER A 115 6.05 8.53 5.77
CA SER A 115 5.06 8.90 4.74
C SER A 115 5.72 9.33 3.44
N ASP A 116 6.84 10.07 3.52
CA ASP A 116 7.55 10.56 2.33
C ASP A 116 8.44 9.53 1.63
N ALA A 117 8.73 8.41 2.29
CA ALA A 117 9.60 7.36 1.75
C ALA A 117 8.83 6.33 0.92
N LEU A 118 7.51 6.26 1.08
CA LEU A 118 6.64 5.24 0.51
C LEU A 118 5.50 5.87 -0.31
N SER A 119 4.94 5.05 -1.20
CA SER A 119 3.70 5.33 -1.93
C SER A 119 2.73 4.18 -1.69
N VAL A 120 1.45 4.49 -1.54
CA VAL A 120 0.39 3.51 -1.33
C VAL A 120 -0.60 3.58 -2.48
N TYR A 121 -0.85 2.43 -3.08
CA TYR A 121 -1.84 2.26 -4.14
C TYR A 121 -2.96 1.37 -3.62
N SER A 122 -4.21 1.83 -3.71
CA SER A 122 -5.37 0.94 -3.61
C SER A 122 -5.67 0.37 -5.00
N LEU A 123 -5.64 -0.95 -5.10
CA LEU A 123 -5.95 -1.72 -6.29
C LEU A 123 -7.29 -2.39 -6.08
N GLN A 124 -8.27 -2.09 -6.94
CA GLN A 124 -9.62 -2.64 -6.85
C GLN A 124 -10.06 -3.22 -8.21
N GLY A 125 -10.79 -4.32 -8.17
CA GLY A 125 -11.41 -4.93 -9.34
C GLY A 125 -11.15 -6.43 -9.46
N PRO A 126 -12.03 -7.18 -10.13
CA PRO A 126 -12.00 -8.64 -10.14
C PRO A 126 -10.75 -9.22 -10.82
N CYS A 127 -10.11 -8.46 -11.72
CA CYS A 127 -8.90 -8.86 -12.44
C CYS A 127 -7.59 -8.56 -11.68
N LEU A 128 -7.64 -7.91 -10.50
CA LEU A 128 -6.41 -7.43 -9.84
C LEU A 128 -5.42 -8.56 -9.54
N ARG A 129 -5.93 -9.75 -9.19
CA ARG A 129 -5.08 -10.91 -8.84
C ARG A 129 -4.38 -11.45 -10.09
N ASP A 130 -5.10 -11.52 -11.22
CA ASP A 130 -4.53 -11.91 -12.51
C ASP A 130 -3.48 -10.90 -13.00
N VAL A 131 -3.74 -9.61 -12.81
CA VAL A 131 -2.76 -8.55 -13.11
C VAL A 131 -1.50 -8.72 -12.26
N LEU A 132 -1.64 -8.84 -10.93
CA LEU A 132 -0.49 -8.99 -10.04
C LEU A 132 0.29 -10.28 -10.29
N ALA A 133 -0.37 -11.38 -10.64
CA ALA A 133 0.26 -12.67 -10.93
C ALA A 133 1.25 -12.61 -12.10
N LYS A 134 1.16 -11.61 -12.98
CA LYS A 134 2.12 -11.41 -14.08
C LYS A 134 3.52 -10.99 -13.61
N GLY A 135 3.66 -10.48 -12.39
CA GLY A 135 4.94 -9.99 -11.86
C GLY A 135 5.19 -10.34 -10.40
N CYS A 136 4.22 -10.90 -9.69
CA CYS A 136 4.35 -11.29 -8.30
C CYS A 136 4.40 -12.82 -8.19
N ALA A 137 5.44 -13.34 -7.53
CA ALA A 137 5.60 -14.78 -7.29
C ALA A 137 4.82 -15.28 -6.07
N LEU A 138 4.20 -14.38 -5.30
CA LEU A 138 3.36 -14.77 -4.17
C LEU A 138 2.08 -15.45 -4.69
N ASP A 139 1.60 -16.46 -3.96
CA ASP A 139 0.30 -17.06 -4.26
C ASP A 139 -0.82 -16.11 -3.81
N LEU A 140 -1.35 -15.37 -4.78
CA LEU A 140 -2.45 -14.42 -4.60
C LEU A 140 -3.81 -15.08 -4.89
N HIS A 141 -3.93 -16.40 -4.86
CA HIS A 141 -5.24 -17.05 -5.01
C HIS A 141 -6.19 -16.64 -3.88
N LYS A 142 -7.49 -16.51 -4.18
CA LYS A 142 -8.53 -16.03 -3.24
C LYS A 142 -8.67 -16.89 -1.98
N THR A 143 -8.21 -18.14 -2.02
CA THR A 143 -8.20 -19.05 -0.87
C THR A 143 -6.88 -19.08 -0.09
N VAL A 144 -5.83 -18.41 -0.60
CA VAL A 144 -4.48 -18.41 -0.01
C VAL A 144 -4.12 -17.04 0.55
N PHE A 145 -4.37 -15.97 -0.21
CA PHE A 145 -4.18 -14.59 0.23
C PHE A 145 -5.55 -13.93 0.46
N THR A 146 -6.08 -14.13 1.66
CA THR A 146 -7.43 -13.73 2.09
C THR A 146 -7.43 -12.40 2.84
N PRO A 147 -8.58 -11.73 2.99
CA PRO A 147 -8.68 -10.49 3.77
C PRO A 147 -8.09 -10.63 5.18
N GLY A 148 -7.38 -9.60 5.64
CA GLY A 148 -6.66 -9.62 6.93
C GLY A 148 -5.19 -10.08 6.83
N MET A 149 -4.77 -10.57 5.66
CA MET A 149 -3.38 -10.96 5.40
C MET A 149 -2.57 -9.81 4.81
N SER A 150 -1.28 -9.83 5.10
CA SER A 150 -0.27 -8.97 4.46
C SER A 150 0.91 -9.81 4.02
N ALA A 151 1.65 -9.36 3.02
CA ALA A 151 2.85 -10.05 2.58
C ALA A 151 3.86 -9.08 1.99
N GLN A 152 5.14 -9.38 2.15
CA GLN A 152 6.23 -8.66 1.49
C GLN A 152 6.77 -9.52 0.35
N GLY A 153 7.07 -8.89 -0.78
CA GLY A 153 7.56 -9.60 -1.94
C GLY A 153 8.12 -8.65 -3.01
N LEU A 154 8.22 -9.18 -4.23
CA LEU A 154 8.58 -8.43 -5.42
C LEU A 154 7.40 -8.37 -6.37
N LEU A 155 7.23 -7.21 -7.00
CA LEU A 155 6.46 -7.03 -8.23
C LEU A 155 7.45 -6.72 -9.34
N ASP A 156 7.79 -7.74 -10.11
CA ASP A 156 8.91 -7.76 -11.06
C ASP A 156 10.21 -7.26 -10.39
N ARG A 157 10.58 -5.98 -10.56
CA ARG A 157 11.81 -5.41 -9.96
C ARG A 157 11.58 -4.53 -8.73
N ALA A 158 10.34 -4.27 -8.34
CA ALA A 158 10.02 -3.43 -7.20
C ALA A 158 9.72 -4.26 -5.95
N ALA A 159 10.38 -3.94 -4.83
CA ALA A 159 9.96 -4.45 -3.52
C ALA A 159 8.63 -3.82 -3.12
N VAL A 160 7.67 -4.68 -2.75
CA VAL A 160 6.31 -4.29 -2.39
C VAL A 160 5.86 -4.95 -1.10
N THR A 161 5.00 -4.25 -0.36
CA THR A 161 4.15 -4.83 0.68
C THR A 161 2.72 -4.84 0.16
N LEU A 162 2.06 -6.00 0.21
CA LEU A 162 0.67 -6.19 -0.16
C LEU A 162 -0.18 -6.36 1.10
N ILE A 163 -1.37 -5.78 1.11
CA ILE A 163 -2.36 -5.90 2.19
C ILE A 163 -3.69 -6.28 1.54
N CYS A 164 -4.24 -7.44 1.89
CA CYS A 164 -5.54 -7.88 1.39
C CYS A 164 -6.63 -7.24 2.24
N GLU A 165 -7.24 -6.15 1.75
CA GLU A 165 -8.34 -5.47 2.44
C GLU A 165 -9.66 -6.21 2.18
N ALA A 166 -9.87 -6.70 0.95
CA ALA A 166 -11.01 -7.51 0.56
C ALA A 166 -10.64 -8.52 -0.53
N GLU A 167 -11.61 -9.32 -1.00
CA GLU A 167 -11.39 -10.31 -2.07
C GLU A 167 -10.82 -9.66 -3.34
N ASP A 168 -11.40 -8.53 -3.74
CA ASP A 168 -11.05 -7.75 -4.92
C ASP A 168 -10.54 -6.34 -4.54
N GLU A 169 -9.88 -6.21 -3.38
CA GLU A 169 -9.18 -5.00 -2.95
C GLU A 169 -7.85 -5.33 -2.26
N ILE A 170 -6.74 -4.84 -2.83
CA ILE A 170 -5.40 -4.98 -2.28
C ILE A 170 -4.73 -3.60 -2.20
N HIS A 171 -4.19 -3.25 -1.04
CA HIS A 171 -3.24 -2.14 -0.96
C HIS A 171 -1.84 -2.63 -1.32
N LEU A 172 -1.20 -1.93 -2.26
CA LEU A 172 0.18 -2.15 -2.66
C LEU A 172 1.02 -0.96 -2.20
N ILE A 173 2.06 -1.24 -1.42
CA ILE A 173 2.98 -0.24 -0.89
C ILE A 173 4.34 -0.48 -1.51
N CYS A 174 4.94 0.57 -2.08
CA CYS A 174 6.29 0.53 -2.61
C CYS A 174 7.11 1.73 -2.12
N ARG A 175 8.42 1.70 -2.31
CA ARG A 175 9.24 2.91 -2.11
C ARG A 175 8.79 3.99 -3.09
N ARG A 176 8.76 5.25 -2.63
CA ARG A 176 8.30 6.39 -3.45
C ARG A 176 9.09 6.54 -4.76
N SER A 177 10.38 6.20 -4.76
CA SER A 177 11.20 6.23 -5.98
C SER A 177 10.82 5.15 -7.02
N PHE A 178 10.05 4.13 -6.65
CA PHE A 178 9.54 3.09 -7.54
C PHE A 178 8.07 3.34 -7.95
N ALA A 179 7.43 4.38 -7.42
CA ALA A 179 6.02 4.69 -7.67
C ALA A 179 5.70 4.76 -9.18
N ASP A 180 6.47 5.54 -9.93
CA ASP A 180 6.32 5.69 -11.38
C ASP A 180 6.48 4.36 -12.14
N TYR A 181 7.44 3.54 -11.72
CA TYR A 181 7.66 2.21 -12.29
C TYR A 181 6.47 1.28 -12.01
N VAL A 182 6.01 1.22 -10.76
CA VAL A 182 4.88 0.37 -10.34
C VAL A 182 3.60 0.78 -11.07
N GLU A 183 3.29 2.07 -11.14
CA GLU A 183 2.10 2.55 -11.84
C GLU A 183 2.17 2.22 -13.35
N THR A 184 3.33 2.43 -13.98
CA THR A 184 3.54 2.10 -15.40
C THR A 184 3.42 0.61 -15.67
N TRP A 185 3.94 -0.21 -14.75
CA TRP A 185 3.85 -1.66 -14.82
C TRP A 185 2.40 -2.13 -14.67
N LEU A 186 1.65 -1.59 -13.71
CA LEU A 186 0.23 -1.91 -13.51
C LEU A 186 -0.61 -1.56 -14.73
N LYS A 187 -0.38 -0.37 -15.32
CA LYS A 187 -1.04 0.06 -16.57
C LYS A 187 -0.79 -0.92 -17.71
N ASP A 188 0.45 -1.37 -17.89
CA ASP A 188 0.79 -2.34 -18.95
C ASP A 188 0.18 -3.72 -18.70
N ALA A 189 0.33 -4.23 -17.48
CA ALA A 189 -0.16 -5.53 -17.08
C ALA A 189 -1.70 -5.61 -17.14
N ALA A 190 -2.41 -4.50 -16.98
CA ALA A 190 -3.87 -4.44 -17.00
C ALA A 190 -4.49 -4.19 -18.38
N ILE A 191 -3.71 -4.03 -19.47
CA ILE A 191 -4.24 -3.67 -20.79
C ILE A 191 -5.37 -4.60 -21.26
N GLU A 192 -5.24 -5.91 -21.07
CA GLU A 192 -6.25 -6.89 -21.50
C GLU A 192 -7.56 -6.82 -20.71
N PHE A 193 -7.54 -6.20 -19.53
CA PHE A 193 -8.70 -6.03 -18.65
C PHE A 193 -9.26 -4.60 -18.68
N GLY A 194 -8.49 -3.65 -19.20
CA GLY A 194 -8.72 -2.22 -19.01
C GLY A 194 -8.33 -1.75 -17.60
N TYR A 195 -8.11 -0.45 -17.47
CA TYR A 195 -7.75 0.17 -16.19
C TYR A 195 -8.18 1.63 -16.09
N GLU A 196 -8.23 2.15 -14.88
CA GLU A 196 -8.40 3.57 -14.57
C GLU A 196 -7.48 3.95 -13.40
N VAL A 197 -6.65 4.98 -13.59
CA VAL A 197 -5.76 5.52 -12.56
C VAL A 197 -6.31 6.85 -12.06
N ARG A 198 -6.39 6.97 -10.72
CA ARG A 198 -6.95 8.13 -10.00
C ARG A 198 -5.97 8.69 -8.97
#